data_AF-A0A8X6M1W6-F1
#
_entry.id   AF-A0A8X6M1W6-F1
#
_cell.length_a   1.000
_cell.length_b   1.000
_cell.length_c   1.000
_cell.angle_alpha   90.00
_cell.angle_beta   90.00
_cell.angle_gamma   90.00
#
_symmetry.space_group_name_H-M   'P 1'
#
loop_
_entity.id
_entity.type
_entity.pdbx_description
1 polymer ?
#
loop_
_entity_poly.entity_id
_entity_poly.type
_entity_poly.pdbx_seq_one_letter_code
_entity_poly.pdbx_strand_id
1 'polypeptide(L)'
;MLPLTIDAPSLNDALEARPNLLSDILAMLFRFRLSKIAITSDGSPAFLQLLLADEDRDATRFLWYKTEYTSDGNLCIADEIVTYRFMRLPFGLASSPFLL
;
A
#
# COMPACT_ATOMS: atom_id res chain seq x y z
N MET A 1 10.91 2.55 -30.71
CA MET A 1 9.72 3.14 -30.06
C MET A 1 8.59 2.14 -30.23
N LEU A 2 8.43 1.21 -29.29
CA LEU A 2 7.36 0.21 -29.35
C LEU A 2 6.03 0.86 -28.92
N PRO A 3 4.91 0.56 -29.58
CA PRO A 3 3.63 1.16 -29.25
C PRO A 3 3.21 0.66 -27.87
N LEU A 4 2.99 1.57 -26.93
CA LEU A 4 2.33 1.31 -25.66
C LEU A 4 0.92 0.81 -25.98
N THR A 5 0.72 -0.50 -25.96
CA THR A 5 -0.58 -1.14 -26.05
C THR A 5 -1.45 -0.69 -24.89
N ILE A 6 -2.60 -0.12 -25.20
CA ILE A 6 -3.56 0.49 -24.26
C ILE A 6 -4.37 -0.54 -23.44
N ASP A 7 -4.14 -1.84 -23.65
CA ASP A 7 -5.00 -2.91 -23.12
C ASP A 7 -4.38 -3.75 -21.97
N ALA A 8 -3.34 -3.27 -21.29
CA ALA A 8 -2.80 -3.97 -20.12
C ALA A 8 -3.59 -3.59 -18.84
N PRO A 9 -4.13 -4.57 -18.09
CA PRO A 9 -4.86 -4.28 -16.84
C PRO A 9 -3.92 -3.65 -15.82
N SER A 10 -4.43 -2.73 -15.00
CA SER A 10 -3.67 -2.23 -13.85
C SER A 10 -3.52 -3.35 -12.82
N LEU A 11 -2.57 -3.19 -11.88
CA LEU A 11 -2.42 -4.15 -10.77
C LEU A 11 -3.75 -4.35 -10.03
N ASN A 12 -4.54 -3.28 -9.83
CA ASN A 12 -5.81 -3.38 -9.13
C ASN A 12 -6.90 -4.10 -9.93
N ASP A 13 -6.84 -4.07 -11.26
CA ASP A 13 -7.76 -4.83 -12.11
C ASP A 13 -7.42 -6.32 -12.13
N ALA A 14 -6.15 -6.66 -11.89
CA ALA A 14 -5.65 -8.03 -11.84
C ALA A 14 -5.79 -8.69 -10.46
N LEU A 15 -5.95 -7.90 -9.39
CA LEU A 15 -6.09 -8.42 -8.03
C LEU A 15 -7.54 -8.81 -7.72
N GLU A 16 -7.72 -9.96 -7.06
CA GLU A 16 -9.03 -10.38 -6.56
C GLU A 16 -9.46 -9.47 -5.38
N ALA A 17 -10.38 -8.56 -5.64
CA ALA A 17 -11.02 -7.76 -4.60
C ALA A 17 -12.09 -8.60 -3.88
N ARG A 18 -11.99 -8.65 -2.55
CA ARG A 18 -12.95 -9.32 -1.68
C ARG A 18 -13.69 -8.32 -0.79
N PRO A 19 -14.85 -8.69 -0.22
CA PRO A 19 -15.59 -7.81 0.68
C PRO A 19 -14.70 -7.33 1.83
N ASN A 20 -14.81 -6.05 2.15
CA ASN A 20 -14.15 -5.48 3.31
C ASN A 20 -14.63 -6.18 4.59
N LEU A 21 -13.71 -6.81 5.32
CA LEU A 21 -14.00 -7.51 6.57
C LEU A 21 -13.98 -6.58 7.80
N LEU A 22 -13.58 -5.31 7.61
CA LEU A 22 -13.60 -4.33 8.67
C LEU A 22 -15.03 -4.15 9.20
N SER A 23 -15.13 -4.05 10.53
CA SER A 23 -16.40 -3.83 11.21
C SER A 23 -17.06 -2.54 10.72
N ASP A 24 -18.39 -2.58 10.57
CA ASP A 24 -19.18 -1.38 10.30
C ASP A 24 -18.88 -0.31 11.36
N ILE A 25 -18.35 0.82 10.91
CA ILE A 25 -17.91 1.92 11.76
C ILE A 25 -19.07 2.44 12.61
N LEU A 26 -20.27 2.54 12.05
CA LEU A 26 -21.45 3.00 12.79
C LEU A 26 -21.82 2.00 13.88
N ALA A 27 -21.87 0.72 13.56
CA ALA A 27 -22.15 -0.33 14.54
C ALA A 27 -21.09 -0.35 15.66
N MET A 28 -19.82 -0.17 15.32
CA MET A 28 -18.71 -0.06 16.28
C MET A 28 -18.87 1.16 17.19
N LEU A 29 -19.17 2.34 16.63
CA LEU A 29 -19.38 3.57 17.40
C LEU A 29 -20.59 3.48 18.33
N PHE A 30 -21.68 2.83 17.90
CA PHE A 30 -22.84 2.60 18.76
C PHE A 30 -22.47 1.73 19.96
N ARG A 31 -21.77 0.60 19.74
CA ARG A 31 -21.31 -0.29 20.82
C ARG A 31 -20.32 0.41 21.76
N PHE A 32 -19.41 1.20 21.21
CA PHE A 32 -18.43 1.96 21.97
C PHE A 32 -19.09 2.94 22.96
N ARG A 33 -20.20 3.57 22.58
CA ARG A 33 -20.96 4.49 23.45
C ARG A 33 -21.77 3.81 24.55
N LEU A 34 -21.99 2.49 24.50
CA LEU A 34 -22.73 1.76 25.54
C LEU A 34 -21.91 1.58 26.82
N SER A 35 -20.59 1.69 26.73
CA SER A 35 -19.68 1.53 27.87
C SER A 35 -19.40 2.85 28.57
N LYS A 36 -19.33 2.83 29.92
CA LYS A 36 -19.01 4.01 30.74
C LYS A 36 -17.55 4.49 30.56
N ILE A 37 -16.66 3.57 30.21
CA ILE A 37 -15.23 3.84 30.01
C ILE A 37 -14.86 3.28 28.64
N ALA A 38 -14.10 4.07 27.89
CA ALA A 38 -13.70 3.78 26.54
C ALA A 38 -12.18 3.93 26.43
N ILE A 39 -11.49 2.95 25.83
CA ILE A 39 -10.04 2.98 25.61
C ILE A 39 -9.82 3.05 24.11
N THR A 40 -9.02 4.03 23.69
CA THR A 40 -8.62 4.22 22.29
C THR A 40 -7.11 4.26 22.21
N SER A 41 -6.55 3.64 21.18
CA SER A 41 -5.16 3.81 20.79
C SER A 41 -5.14 4.16 19.31
N ASP A 42 -4.21 5.02 18.89
CA ASP A 42 -3.81 4.94 17.49
C ASP A 42 -3.08 3.59 17.32
N GLY A 43 -3.40 2.89 16.24
CA GLY A 43 -2.63 1.73 15.82
C GLY A 43 -1.60 2.21 14.82
N SER A 44 -0.36 1.72 14.94
CA SER A 44 0.62 1.90 13.88
C SER A 44 0.06 1.37 12.54
N PRO A 45 0.54 1.85 11.39
CA PRO A 45 -0.07 1.57 10.09
C PRO A 45 -0.19 0.06 9.83
N ALA A 46 -1.41 -0.46 9.93
CA ALA A 46 -1.64 -1.91 10.00
C ALA A 46 -1.21 -2.63 8.71
N PHE A 47 -1.40 -2.02 7.54
CA PHE A 47 -0.90 -2.54 6.26
C PHE A 47 0.63 -2.74 6.27
N LEU A 48 1.38 -1.79 6.84
CA LEU A 48 2.84 -1.86 6.89
C LEU A 48 3.35 -2.88 7.91
N GLN A 49 2.50 -3.45 8.77
CA GLN A 49 2.89 -4.56 9.63
C GLN A 49 2.84 -5.91 8.90
N LEU A 50 2.04 -6.00 7.82
CA LEU A 50 1.89 -7.24 7.05
C LEU A 50 3.02 -7.37 6.04
N LEU A 51 3.74 -8.50 6.11
CA LEU A 51 4.75 -8.87 5.13
C LEU A 51 4.07 -9.54 3.93
N LEU A 52 4.48 -9.15 2.74
CA LEU A 52 4.12 -9.87 1.52
C LEU A 52 4.94 -11.15 1.43
N ALA A 53 4.30 -12.23 1.00
CA ALA A 53 4.99 -13.45 0.61
C ALA A 53 6.05 -13.13 -0.45
N ASP A 54 7.20 -13.80 -0.40
CA ASP A 54 8.32 -13.49 -1.29
C ASP A 54 7.93 -13.58 -2.78
N GLU A 55 7.00 -14.48 -3.11
CA GLU A 55 6.44 -14.69 -4.45
C GLU A 55 5.56 -13.53 -4.94
N ASP A 56 4.84 -12.85 -4.04
CA ASP A 56 3.90 -11.78 -4.41
C ASP A 56 4.54 -10.39 -4.48
N ARG A 57 5.73 -10.21 -3.90
CA ARG A 57 6.42 -8.90 -3.87
C ARG A 57 6.66 -8.34 -5.26
N ASP A 58 6.88 -9.22 -6.23
CA ASP A 58 7.21 -8.83 -7.59
C ASP A 58 6.06 -8.15 -8.34
N ALA A 59 4.81 -8.45 -7.96
CA ALA A 59 3.63 -7.77 -8.49
C ALA A 59 3.54 -6.31 -8.04
N THR A 60 4.23 -5.94 -6.95
CA THR A 60 4.19 -4.60 -6.34
C THR A 60 5.36 -3.71 -6.76
N ARG A 61 5.96 -3.97 -7.92
CA ARG A 61 7.07 -3.15 -8.45
C ARG A 61 6.60 -1.75 -8.81
N PHE A 62 7.44 -0.77 -8.53
CA PHE A 62 7.25 0.60 -8.97
C PHE A 62 8.57 1.21 -9.45
N LEU A 63 8.46 2.16 -10.36
CA LEU A 63 9.59 2.88 -10.93
C LEU A 63 9.80 4.19 -10.16
N TRP A 64 11.05 4.52 -9.89
CA TRP A 64 11.44 5.76 -9.25
C TRP A 64 12.75 6.28 -9.81
N TYR A 65 12.94 7.60 -9.82
CA TYR A 65 14.20 8.18 -10.23
C TYR A 65 15.25 7.98 -9.14
N LYS A 66 16.47 7.62 -9.54
CA LYS A 66 17.58 7.46 -8.60
C LYS A 66 17.87 8.80 -7.92
N THR A 67 17.98 8.78 -6.60
CA THR A 67 18.36 9.95 -5.83
C THR A 67 19.83 9.87 -5.45
N GLU A 68 20.56 10.94 -5.73
CA GLU A 68 21.99 11.07 -5.42
C GLU A 68 22.21 12.31 -4.54
N TYR A 69 23.25 12.28 -3.72
CA TYR A 69 23.66 13.43 -2.91
C TYR A 69 24.70 14.22 -3.70
N THR A 70 24.49 15.54 -3.85
CA THR A 70 25.51 16.43 -4.38
C THR A 70 26.65 16.60 -3.37
N SER A 71 27.80 17.08 -3.84
CA SER A 71 28.96 17.35 -2.97
C SER A 71 28.66 18.35 -1.85
N ASP A 72 27.66 19.20 -2.07
CA ASP A 72 27.10 20.21 -1.17
C ASP A 72 25.98 19.67 -0.26
N GLY A 73 25.71 18.36 -0.28
CA GLY A 73 24.79 17.67 0.64
C GLY A 73 23.31 17.76 0.24
N ASN A 74 22.99 18.34 -0.92
CA ASN A 74 21.64 18.44 -1.41
C ASN A 74 21.22 17.15 -2.14
N LEU A 75 19.94 16.82 -2.07
CA LEU A 75 19.38 15.69 -2.81
C LEU A 75 19.10 16.13 -4.25
N CYS A 76 19.67 15.44 -5.23
CA CYS A 76 19.30 15.61 -6.63
C CYS A 76 18.65 14.33 -7.19
N ILE A 77 17.72 14.54 -8.12
CA ILE A 77 17.08 13.46 -8.86
C ILE A 77 17.92 13.23 -10.12
N ALA A 78 18.45 12.03 -10.30
CA ALA A 78 19.17 11.65 -11.51
C ALA A 78 18.19 11.18 -12.60
N ASP A 79 18.63 11.25 -13.86
CA ASP A 79 17.88 10.75 -15.03
C ASP A 79 17.82 9.21 -15.12
N GLU A 80 18.46 8.50 -14.18
CA GLU A 80 18.41 7.05 -14.09
C GLU A 80 17.12 6.60 -13.38
N ILE A 81 16.34 5.71 -14.01
CA ILE A 81 15.14 5.11 -13.41
C ILE A 81 15.51 3.76 -12.77
N VAL A 82 15.14 3.59 -11.51
CA VAL A 82 15.35 2.37 -10.71
C VAL A 82 14.00 1.72 -10.40
N THR A 83 13.99 0.38 -10.34
CA THR A 83 12.80 -0.37 -9.94
C THR A 83 12.90 -0.76 -8.47
N TYR A 84 11.89 -0.41 -7.70
CA TYR A 84 11.69 -0.85 -6.32
C TYR A 84 10.52 -1.83 -6.24
N ARG A 85 10.42 -2.58 -5.14
CA ARG A 85 9.29 -3.47 -4.84
C ARG A 85 8.96 -3.38 -3.36
N PHE A 86 7.68 -3.53 -3.01
CA PHE A 86 7.30 -3.55 -1.61
C PHE A 86 7.60 -4.91 -0.97
N MET A 87 8.05 -4.88 0.29
CA MET A 87 8.15 -6.09 1.12
C MET A 87 6.95 -6.24 2.06
N ARG A 88 6.19 -5.16 2.24
CA ARG A 88 5.03 -5.05 3.13
C ARG A 88 3.83 -4.61 2.32
N LEU A 89 2.63 -4.91 2.80
CA LEU A 89 1.41 -4.58 2.07
C LEU A 89 1.30 -3.06 1.84
N PRO A 90 1.34 -2.58 0.58
CA PRO A 90 1.23 -1.15 0.31
C PRO A 90 -0.23 -0.68 0.43
N PHE A 91 -0.37 0.63 0.60
CA PHE A 91 -1.67 1.28 0.51
C PHE A 91 -2.15 1.32 -0.94
N GLY A 92 -3.47 1.23 -1.14
CA GLY A 92 -4.10 1.44 -2.44
C GLY A 92 -4.24 0.19 -3.31
N LEU A 93 -3.89 -1.01 -2.82
CA LEU A 93 -4.27 -2.24 -3.51
C LEU A 93 -5.76 -2.53 -3.28
N ALA A 94 -6.44 -3.00 -4.32
CA ALA A 94 -7.85 -3.37 -4.25
C ALA A 94 -8.13 -4.47 -3.21
N SER A 95 -7.17 -5.36 -2.99
CA SER A 95 -7.23 -6.44 -1.98
C SER A 95 -6.83 -6.00 -0.56
N SER A 96 -6.23 -4.82 -0.38
CA SER A 96 -5.71 -4.37 0.92
C SER A 96 -6.76 -4.38 2.05
N PRO A 97 -8.00 -3.90 1.86
CA PRO A 97 -9.02 -3.91 2.93
C PRO A 97 -9.46 -5.29 3.38
N PHE A 98 -9.33 -6.32 2.52
CA PHE A 98 -9.68 -7.69 2.86
C PHE A 98 -8.55 -8.39 3.64
N LEU A 99 -7.31 -8.00 3.41
CA LEU A 99 -6.13 -8.58 4.05
C LEU A 99 -5.92 -8.11 5.50
N LEU A 100 -6.81 -7.25 6.02
CA LEU A 100 -6.84 -6.72 7.38
C LEU A 100 -8.18 -7.02 8.06
#